data_AF-A0A447QPD3-F1
#
_entry.id   AF-A0A447QPD3-F1
#
_cell.length_a   1.000
_cell.length_b   1.000
_cell.length_c   1.000
_cell.angle_alpha   90.00
_cell.angle_beta   90.00
_cell.angle_gamma   90.00
#
_symmetry.space_group_name_H-M   'P 1'
#
loop_
_entity.id
_entity.type
_entity.pdbx_description
1 polymer ?
#
loop_
_entity_poly.entity_id
_entity_poly.type
_entity_poly.pdbx_seq_one_letter_code
_entity_poly.pdbx_strand_id
1 'polypeptide(L)' 'MSKNLLKAGYALVVLNHRAATTAELTELGAESADTPKEVAAQCDIVITMLPNSPQVQEVVLGENGVIEGARPARW' A
#
# COMPACT_ATOMS: atom_id res chain seq x y z
N MET A 1 -1.86 11.65 4.03
CA MET A 1 -1.85 11.49 2.56
C MET A 1 -3.06 10.68 2.09
N SER A 2 -3.22 9.41 2.48
CA SER A 2 -4.26 8.49 1.95
C SER A 2 -5.69 9.04 2.03
N LYS A 3 -6.09 9.67 3.15
CA LYS A 3 -7.41 10.32 3.26
C LYS A 3 -7.68 11.39 2.20
N ASN A 4 -6.66 12.14 1.79
CA ASN A 4 -6.83 13.17 0.76
C ASN A 4 -6.98 12.53 -0.63
N LEU A 5 -6.29 11.43 -0.89
CA LEU A 5 -6.45 10.67 -2.14
C LEU A 5 -7.86 10.05 -2.23
N LEU A 6 -8.38 9.48 -1.14
CA LEU A 6 -9.77 9.02 -1.07
C LEU A 6 -10.76 10.16 -1.32
N LYS A 7 -10.58 11.31 -0.66
CA LYS A 7 -11.43 12.50 -0.88
C LYS A 7 -11.39 13.03 -2.32
N ALA A 8 -10.27 12.84 -3.01
CA ALA A 8 -10.12 13.22 -4.41
C ALA A 8 -10.71 12.18 -5.38
N GLY A 9 -11.25 11.06 -4.89
CA GLY A 9 -11.93 10.05 -5.69
C GLY A 9 -11.02 8.95 -6.26
N TYR A 10 -9.78 8.83 -5.79
CA TYR A 10 -8.90 7.73 -6.20
C TYR A 10 -9.24 6.44 -5.44
N ALA A 11 -9.30 5.31 -6.16
CA ALA A 11 -9.33 3.99 -5.55
C ALA A 11 -7.98 3.70 -4.87
N LEU A 12 -8.02 3.19 -3.64
CA LEU A 12 -6.82 2.86 -2.88
C LEU A 12 -6.92 1.46 -2.29
N VAL A 13 -5.83 0.70 -2.39
CA VAL A 13 -5.55 -0.46 -1.55
C VAL A 13 -4.54 -0.01 -0.49
N VAL A 14 -4.82 -0.28 0.79
CA VAL A 14 -3.99 0.16 1.92
C VAL A 14 -3.49 -1.01 2.76
N LEU A 15 -2.28 -0.85 3.26
CA LEU A 15 -1.66 -1.76 4.23
C LEU A 15 -0.98 -0.93 5.32
N ASN A 16 -1.15 -1.33 6.57
CA ASN A 16 -0.47 -0.73 7.71
C ASN A 16 -0.32 -1.76 8.83
N HIS A 17 0.78 -1.72 9.59
CA HIS A 17 0.96 -2.58 10.76
C HIS A 17 -0.05 -2.25 11.87
N ARG A 18 -0.58 -1.02 11.91
CA ARG A 18 -1.61 -0.62 12.88
C ARG A 18 -3.00 -0.89 12.31
N ALA A 19 -3.64 -1.94 12.82
CA ALA A 19 -5.00 -2.34 12.41
C ALA A 19 -6.02 -1.18 12.49
N ALA A 20 -5.92 -0.33 13.52
CA ALA A 20 -6.80 0.84 13.66
C ALA A 20 -6.68 1.85 12.50
N THR A 21 -5.47 2.02 11.94
CA THR A 21 -5.25 2.92 10.79
C THR A 21 -5.80 2.32 9.51
N THR A 22 -5.67 1.01 9.31
CA THR A 22 -6.29 0.31 8.19
C THR A 22 -7.80 0.40 8.28
N ALA A 23 -8.39 0.10 9.44
CA ALA A 23 -9.83 0.17 9.69
C ALA A 23 -10.41 1.57 9.37
N GLU A 24 -9.76 2.63 9.85
CA GLU A 24 -10.19 4.00 9.58
C GLU A 24 -10.19 4.31 8.06
N LEU A 25 -9.22 3.81 7.30
CA LEU A 25 -9.15 4.04 5.86
C LEU A 25 -10.17 3.18 5.09
N THR A 26 -10.44 1.96 5.55
CA THR A 26 -11.47 1.09 4.96
C THR A 26 -12.87 1.63 5.19
N GLU A 27 -13.14 2.23 6.36
CA GLU A 27 -14.40 2.94 6.63
C GLU A 27 -14.62 4.13 5.69
N LEU A 28 -13.52 4.72 5.19
CA LEU A 28 -13.53 5.80 4.21
C LEU A 28 -13.53 5.31 2.75
N GLY A 29 -13.66 4.00 2.52
CA GLY A 29 -13.80 3.39 1.19
C GLY A 29 -12.51 2.88 0.55
N ALA A 30 -11.41 2.76 1.29
CA ALA A 30 -10.25 2.01 0.80
C ALA A 30 -10.47 0.49 0.89
N GLU A 31 -9.80 -0.26 0.03
CA GLU A 31 -9.63 -1.70 0.20
C GLU A 31 -8.37 -1.97 1.04
N SER A 32 -8.33 -3.11 1.75
CA SER A 32 -7.15 -3.53 2.52
C SER A 32 -6.51 -4.77 1.89
N ALA A 33 -5.19 -4.87 2.03
CA ALA A 33 -4.43 -6.07 1.71
C ALA A 33 -3.61 -6.52 2.93
N ASP A 34 -3.14 -7.77 2.92
CA ASP A 34 -2.42 -8.36 4.05
C ASP A 34 -0.90 -8.28 3.87
N THR A 35 -0.41 -8.12 2.64
CA THR A 35 1.03 -8.03 2.34
C THR A 35 1.39 -6.93 1.32
N PRO A 36 2.63 -6.39 1.36
CA PRO A 36 3.09 -5.42 0.36
C PRO A 36 3.02 -5.96 -1.08
N LYS A 37 3.26 -7.26 -1.27
CA LYS A 37 3.11 -7.98 -2.53
C LYS A 37 1.67 -7.91 -3.07
N GLU A 38 0.67 -8.15 -2.22
CA GLU A 38 -0.74 -8.07 -2.62
C GLU A 38 -1.14 -6.65 -3.01
N VAL A 39 -0.64 -5.62 -2.29
CA VAL A 39 -0.83 -4.22 -2.69
C VAL A 39 -0.26 -3.99 -4.09
N ALA A 40 0.98 -4.42 -4.33
CA ALA A 40 1.66 -4.22 -5.61
C ALA A 40 1.01 -4.96 -6.77
N ALA A 41 0.41 -6.13 -6.53
CA ALA A 41 -0.28 -6.92 -7.55
C ALA A 41 -1.59 -6.27 -8.04
N GLN A 42 -2.25 -5.49 -7.16
CA GLN A 42 -3.55 -4.86 -7.41
C GLN A 42 -3.43 -3.41 -7.90
N CYS A 43 -2.32 -2.73 -7.58
CA CYS A 43 -2.13 -1.32 -7.90
C CYS A 43 -1.23 -1.09 -9.13
N ASP A 44 -1.46 0.02 -9.82
CA ASP A 44 -0.56 0.52 -10.87
C ASP A 44 0.55 1.43 -10.30
N ILE A 45 0.25 2.12 -9.20
CA ILE A 45 1.16 3.02 -8.48
C ILE A 45 1.18 2.62 -7.01
N VAL A 46 2.38 2.37 -6.47
CA VAL A 46 2.59 2.06 -5.05
C VAL A 46 3.32 3.22 -4.38
N ILE A 47 2.79 3.71 -3.26
CA ILE A 47 3.40 4.77 -2.45
C ILE A 47 3.69 4.24 -1.05
N THR A 48 4.95 4.23 -0.63
CA THR A 48 5.35 3.87 0.74
C THR A 48 5.54 5.12 1.60
N MET A 49 4.99 5.12 2.82
CA MET A 49 5.19 6.18 3.82
C MET A 49 5.66 5.55 5.12
N LEU A 50 6.98 5.40 5.28
CA LEU A 50 7.61 4.61 6.35
C LEU A 50 8.62 5.46 7.14
N PRO A 51 8.94 5.10 8.41
CA PRO A 51 9.76 5.94 9.28
C PRO A 51 11.22 6.10 8.82
N ASN A 52 11.87 5.04 8.34
CA ASN A 52 13.27 5.05 7.90
C ASN A 52 13.63 3.94 6.90
N SER A 53 14.89 3.94 6.45
CA SER A 53 15.39 3.06 5.39
C SER A 53 15.25 1.56 5.67
N PRO A 54 15.55 1.03 6.87
CA PRO A 54 15.26 -0.36 7.20
C PRO A 54 13.84 -0.83 6.88
N GLN A 55 12.80 -0.07 7.27
CA GLN A 55 11.43 -0.48 6.96
C GLN A 55 11.14 -0.40 5.46
N VAL A 56 11.73 0.57 4.75
CA VAL A 56 11.62 0.64 3.28
C VAL A 56 12.23 -0.60 2.64
N GLN A 57 13.42 -1.03 3.07
CA GLN A 57 14.04 -2.24 2.54
C GLN A 57 13.20 -3.49 2.81
N GLU A 58 12.64 -3.63 4.01
CA GLU A 58 11.77 -4.75 4.37
C GLU A 58 10.50 -4.77 3.51
N VAL A 59 9.78 -3.64 3.41
CA VAL A 59 8.53 -3.56 2.63
C VAL A 59 8.76 -3.76 1.13
N VAL A 60 9.89 -3.29 0.60
CA VAL A 60 10.16 -3.36 -0.84
C VAL A 60 10.81 -4.69 -1.25
N LEU A 61 11.81 -5.15 -0.49
CA LEU A 61 12.71 -6.25 -0.86
C LEU A 61 12.63 -7.47 0.07
N GLY A 62 11.91 -7.38 1.19
CA GLY A 62 11.69 -8.49 2.10
C GLY A 62 10.73 -9.54 1.56
N GLU A 63 10.48 -10.57 2.36
CA GLU A 63 9.51 -11.62 2.06
C GLU A 63 8.10 -11.02 1.88
N ASN A 64 7.42 -11.37 0.79
CA ASN A 64 6.15 -10.75 0.38
C ASN A 64 6.27 -9.23 0.16
N GLY A 65 7.46 -8.76 -0.21
CA GLY A 65 7.73 -7.38 -0.52
C GLY A 65 7.08 -6.92 -1.83
N VAL A 66 7.05 -5.60 -2.03
CA VAL A 66 6.52 -4.96 -3.26
C VAL A 66 7.14 -5.56 -4.53
N ILE A 67 8.43 -5.89 -4.52
CA ILE A 67 9.16 -6.42 -5.68
C ILE A 67 8.56 -7.75 -6.22
N GLU A 68 7.91 -8.54 -5.37
CA GLU A 68 7.32 -9.81 -5.76
C GLU A 68 5.93 -9.67 -6.40
N GLY A 69 5.24 -8.55 -6.17
CA GLY A 69 3.91 -8.28 -6.71
C GLY A 69 3.89 -7.22 -7.80
N ALA A 70 4.95 -6.42 -7.92
CA ALA A 70 5.07 -5.35 -8.91
C ALA A 70 5.05 -5.92 -10.34
N ARG A 71 4.26 -5.28 -11.20
CA ARG A 71 4.12 -5.65 -12.61
C ARG A 71 4.92 -4.67 -13.48
N PRO A 72 5.40 -5.09 -14.66
CA PRO A 72 6.02 -4.17 -15.61
C PRO A 72 5.09 -2.99 -15.91
N ALA A 73 5.66 -1.78 -15.92
CA ALA A 73 4.91 -0.58 -16.23
C ALA A 73 4.28 -0.69 -17.62
N ARG A 74 2.97 -0.45 -17.69
CA ARG A 74 2.22 -0.33 -18.94
C ARG A 74 2.06 1.17 -19.20
N TRP A 75 2.72 1.67 -20.24
CA TRP A 75 2.63 3.07 -20.70
C TRP A 75 1.58 3.18 -21.80
#